data_AF-A0A133Q8I4-F1
#
_entry.id   AF-A0A133Q8I4-F1
#
_cell.length_a   1.000
_cell.length_b   1.000
_cell.length_c   1.000
_cell.angle_alpha   90.00
_cell.angle_beta   90.00
_cell.angle_gamma   90.00
#
_symmetry.space_group_name_H-M   'P 1'
#
loop_
_entity.id
_entity.type
_entity.pdbx_description
1 polymer ?
#
loop_
_entity_poly.entity_id
_entity_poly.type
_entity_poly.pdbx_seq_one_letter_code
_entity_poly.pdbx_strand_id
1 'polypeptide(L)' 'MSQHKKVTFDFSNYQHGSFDLAVPIFIPIKQLIPLIIESLDLEIYDYKNQIKVTTKDRLLLENDRLVDGKIADGDILKIL' A
#
# COMPACT_ATOMS: atom_id res chain seq x y z
N MET A 1 18.38 3.83 -9.57
CA MET A 1 17.64 3.09 -8.52
C MET A 1 16.17 3.05 -8.94
N SER A 2 15.52 1.88 -8.91
CA SER A 2 14.09 1.81 -9.22
C SER A 2 13.31 2.57 -8.16
N GLN A 3 12.61 3.63 -8.56
CA GLN A 3 11.75 4.41 -7.68
C GLN A 3 10.43 3.69 -7.36
N HIS A 4 10.21 2.53 -7.99
CA HIS A 4 8.99 1.74 -7.86
C HIS A 4 9.29 0.32 -7.37
N LYS A 5 8.32 -0.27 -6.66
CA LYS A 5 8.29 -1.67 -6.25
C LYS A 5 7.03 -2.37 -6.73
N LYS A 6 7.19 -3.62 -7.18
CA LYS A 6 6.10 -4.51 -7.59
C LYS A 6 5.57 -5.24 -6.36
N VAL A 7 4.40 -4.88 -5.89
CA VAL A 7 3.80 -5.37 -4.65
C VAL A 7 2.34 -5.72 -4.88
N THR A 8 1.78 -6.53 -3.99
CA THR A 8 0.34 -6.81 -4.00
C THR A 8 -0.33 -5.95 -2.94
N PHE A 9 -1.27 -5.09 -3.33
CA PHE A 9 -2.14 -4.40 -2.39
C PHE A 9 -3.39 -5.23 -2.10
N ASP A 10 -3.68 -5.46 -0.84
CA ASP A 10 -4.87 -6.20 -0.37
C ASP A 10 -5.87 -5.24 0.27
N PHE A 11 -7.03 -5.12 -0.38
CA PHE A 11 -8.15 -4.28 0.06
C PHE A 11 -9.31 -5.09 0.65
N SER A 12 -9.08 -6.33 1.12
CA SER A 12 -10.13 -7.21 1.64
C SER A 12 -10.93 -6.59 2.80
N ASN A 13 -10.30 -5.70 3.59
CA ASN A 13 -10.99 -4.99 4.69
C ASN A 13 -12.09 -4.04 4.19
N TYR A 14 -12.06 -3.70 2.91
CA TYR A 14 -12.97 -2.79 2.25
C TYR A 14 -13.84 -3.50 1.20
N GLN A 15 -14.00 -4.83 1.31
CA GLN A 15 -14.78 -5.66 0.38
C GLN A 15 -14.28 -5.65 -1.07
N HIS A 16 -13.03 -5.26 -1.28
CA HIS A 16 -12.35 -5.35 -2.57
C HIS A 16 -11.30 -6.47 -2.58
N GLY A 17 -10.83 -6.83 -3.78
CA GLY A 17 -9.81 -7.85 -3.96
C GLY A 17 -8.39 -7.36 -3.70
N SER A 18 -7.43 -8.14 -4.20
CA SER A 18 -6.02 -7.79 -4.20
C SER A 18 -5.55 -7.43 -5.61
N PHE A 19 -4.59 -6.50 -5.70
CA PHE A 19 -4.11 -5.96 -6.97
C PHE A 19 -2.57 -5.90 -6.97
N ASP A 20 -1.95 -6.41 -8.03
CA ASP A 20 -0.51 -6.31 -8.24
C ASP A 20 -0.15 -4.99 -8.92
N LEU A 21 0.66 -4.17 -8.24
CA LEU A 21 0.96 -2.80 -8.65
C LEU A 21 2.46 -2.52 -8.59
N ALA A 22 2.93 -1.68 -9.52
CA ALA A 22 4.23 -1.04 -9.43
C ALA A 22 4.05 0.37 -8.82
N VAL A 23 4.44 0.54 -7.56
CA VAL A 23 4.14 1.77 -6.79
C VAL A 23 5.40 2.54 -6.36
N PRO A 24 5.34 3.87 -6.26
CA PRO A 24 6.47 4.67 -5.79
C PRO A 24 6.79 4.38 -4.31
N ILE A 25 8.08 4.28 -3.97
CA ILE A 25 8.49 3.90 -2.60
C ILE A 25 8.86 5.06 -1.67
N PHE A 26 8.93 6.27 -2.21
CA PHE A 26 9.44 7.45 -1.49
C PHE A 26 8.35 8.42 -1.03
N ILE A 27 7.09 8.15 -1.35
CA ILE A 27 5.96 8.97 -0.89
C ILE A 27 5.35 8.39 0.39
N PRO A 28 4.84 9.24 1.31
CA PRO A 28 4.18 8.78 2.53
C PRO A 28 2.91 7.96 2.26
N ILE A 29 2.56 7.03 3.17
CA ILE A 29 1.37 6.19 3.07
C ILE A 29 0.09 7.02 2.85
N LYS A 30 -0.07 8.15 3.56
CA LYS A 30 -1.22 9.04 3.41
C LYS A 30 -1.39 9.68 2.03
N GLN A 31 -0.33 9.69 1.23
CA GLN A 31 -0.38 10.12 -0.18
C GLN A 31 -0.49 8.91 -1.11
N LEU A 32 0.15 7.79 -0.76
CA LEU A 32 0.16 6.59 -1.58
C LEU A 32 -1.22 5.93 -1.69
N ILE A 33 -1.92 5.74 -0.57
CA ILE A 33 -3.22 5.06 -0.56
C ILE A 33 -4.25 5.75 -1.46
N PRO A 34 -4.50 7.08 -1.35
CA PRO A 34 -5.46 7.74 -2.24
C PRO A 34 -5.10 7.62 -3.72
N LEU A 35 -3.80 7.72 -4.08
CA LEU A 35 -3.37 7.55 -5.47
C LEU A 35 -3.70 6.16 -6.02
N ILE A 36 -3.57 5.12 -5.19
CA ILE A 36 -3.90 3.75 -5.59
C ILE A 36 -5.41 3.56 -5.71
N ILE A 37 -6.18 4.05 -4.74
CA ILE A 37 -7.65 3.99 -4.75
C ILE A 37 -8.19 4.68 -6.01
N GLU A 38 -7.71 5.89 -6.31
CA GLU A 38 -8.07 6.64 -7.52
C GLU A 38 -7.65 5.89 -8.79
N SER A 39 -6.42 5.37 -8.84
CA SER A 39 -5.92 4.64 -10.02
C SER A 39 -6.65 3.33 -10.29
N LEU A 40 -7.24 2.71 -9.27
CA LEU A 40 -8.00 1.47 -9.37
C LEU A 40 -9.52 1.70 -9.46
N ASP A 41 -9.96 2.96 -9.44
CA ASP A 41 -11.38 3.35 -9.44
C ASP A 41 -12.18 2.64 -8.33
N LEU A 42 -11.60 2.57 -7.12
CA LEU A 42 -12.23 1.93 -5.96
C LEU A 42 -13.09 2.93 -5.19
N GLU A 43 -14.34 2.56 -4.90
CA GLU A 43 -15.29 3.37 -4.13
C GLU A 43 -15.05 3.26 -2.61
N ILE A 44 -13.87 3.68 -2.13
CA ILE A 44 -13.48 3.64 -0.71
C ILE A 44 -13.35 5.06 -0.15
N TYR A 45 -14.25 5.44 0.75
CA TYR A 45 -14.33 6.82 1.26
C TYR A 45 -13.83 7.00 2.71
N ASP A 46 -13.77 5.94 3.51
CA ASP A 46 -13.35 5.98 4.92
C ASP A 46 -12.26 4.94 5.20
N TYR A 47 -11.07 5.17 4.63
CA TYR A 47 -9.91 4.31 4.81
C TYR A 47 -8.96 4.85 5.89
N LYS A 48 -8.29 3.93 6.57
CA LYS A 48 -7.18 4.29 7.47
C LYS A 48 -5.89 4.46 6.68
N ASN A 49 -5.10 5.46 7.06
CA ASN A 49 -3.75 5.67 6.53
C ASN A 49 -2.74 4.70 7.18
N GLN A 50 -3.03 3.40 7.15
CA GLN A 50 -2.23 2.36 7.77
C GLN A 50 -2.16 1.13 6.86
N ILE A 51 -0.96 0.57 6.73
CA ILE A 51 -0.71 -0.63 5.93
C ILE A 51 -0.07 -1.69 6.81
N LYS A 52 -0.65 -2.88 6.85
CA LYS A 52 0.01 -4.07 7.39
C LYS A 52 0.75 -4.80 6.27
N VAL A 53 2.07 -4.90 6.42
CA VAL A 53 2.93 -5.73 5.57
C VAL A 53 2.80 -7.17 6.05
N THR A 54 1.95 -7.96 5.42
CA THR A 54 1.59 -9.29 5.94
C THR A 54 2.74 -10.28 5.86
N THR A 55 3.63 -10.12 4.89
CA THR A 55 4.85 -10.93 4.70
C THR A 55 5.92 -10.69 5.78
N LYS A 56 5.83 -9.59 6.53
CA LYS A 56 6.88 -9.15 7.46
C LYS A 56 6.36 -8.81 8.86
N ASP A 57 5.06 -9.03 9.12
CA ASP A 57 4.33 -8.63 10.33
C ASP A 57 4.69 -7.20 10.80
N ARG A 58 4.73 -6.27 9.86
CA ARG A 58 5.12 -4.87 10.10
C ARG A 58 3.95 -3.94 9.80
N LEU A 59 3.77 -2.93 10.65
CA LEU A 59 2.81 -1.85 10.43
C LEU A 59 3.54 -0.62 9.87
N LEU A 60 2.97 -0.02 8.82
CA LEU A 60 3.34 1.30 8.31
C LEU A 60 2.21 2.28 8.63
N LEU A 61 2.58 3.45 9.15
CA LEU A 61 1.69 4.54 9.50
C LEU A 61 1.68 5.61 8.41
N GLU A 62 0.78 6.57 8.56
CA GLU A 62 0.46 7.60 7.58
C GLU A 62 1.67 8.40 7.04
N ASN A 63 2.70 8.61 7.85
CA ASN A 63 3.90 9.38 7.49
C ASN A 63 5.07 8.49 7.07
N ASP A 64 4.96 7.18 7.24
CA ASP A 64 5.97 6.23 6.77
C ASP A 64 5.94 6.13 5.24
N ARG A 65 7.07 5.73 4.67
CA ARG A 65 7.19 5.38 3.25
C ARG A 65 7.49 3.89 3.12
N LEU A 66 7.22 3.32 1.93
CA LEU A 66 7.56 1.92 1.67
C LEU A 66 9.07 1.64 1.85
N VAL A 67 9.93 2.63 1.56
CA VAL A 67 11.37 2.50 1.81
C VAL A 67 11.70 2.38 3.30
N ASP A 68 11.00 3.08 4.19
CA ASP A 68 11.19 3.01 5.64
C ASP A 68 10.77 1.62 6.16
N GLY A 69 9.75 1.04 5.50
CA GLY A 69 9.27 -0.33 5.67
C GLY A 69 10.23 -1.43 5.19
N LYS A 70 11.28 -1.09 4.44
CA LYS A 70 12.12 -2.04 3.69
C LYS A 70 11.28 -2.96 2.79
N ILE A 71 10.28 -2.39 2.11
CA ILE A 71 9.41 -3.15 1.22
C ILE A 71 10.21 -3.67 0.02
N ALA A 72 9.99 -4.95 -0.28
CA ALA A 72 10.60 -5.68 -1.37
C ALA A 72 9.55 -6.01 -2.43
N ASP A 73 10.02 -6.41 -3.61
CA ASP A 73 9.12 -6.90 -4.65
C ASP A 73 8.46 -8.20 -4.19
N GLY A 74 7.16 -8.34 -4.43
CA GLY A 74 6.34 -9.48 -3.98
C GLY A 74 5.79 -9.38 -2.54
N ASP A 75 6.09 -8.31 -1.81
CA ASP A 75 5.44 -8.08 -0.50
C ASP A 75 3.93 -7.83 -0.68
N ILE A 76 3.15 -8.28 0.29
CA ILE A 76 1.70 -8.05 0.36
C ILE A 76 1.41 -6.95 1.38
N LEU A 77 0.76 -5.90 0.91
CA LEU A 77 0.43 -4.67 1.62
C LEU A 77 -1.08 -4.60 1.85
N LYS A 78 -1.53 -4.98 3.04
CA LYS A 78 -2.94 -4.96 3.41
C LYS A 78 -3.34 -3.62 3.99
N ILE A 79 -4.32 -2.95 3.38
CA ILE A 79 -4.91 -1.73 3.94
C ILE A 79 -5.79 -2.12 5.12
N LEU A 80 -5.60 -1.45 6.26
CA LEU A 80 -6.27 -1.77 7.52
C LEU A 80 -7.60 -1.05 7.71
#